data_AF-A0A391NT15-F1
#
_entry.id   AF-A0A391NT15-F1
#
_cell.length_a   1.000
_cell.length_b   1.000
_cell.length_c   1.000
_cell.angle_alpha   90.00
_cell.angle_beta   90.00
_cell.angle_gamma   90.00
#
_symmetry.space_group_name_H-M   'P 1'
#
loop_
_entity.id
_entity.type
_entity.pdbx_description
1 polymer ?
#
loop_
_entity_poly.entity_id
_entity_poly.type
_entity_poly.pdbx_seq_one_letter_code
_entity_poly.pdbx_strand_id
1 'polypeptide(L)'
;MTLHLGASNIGHNRVLVTVSHRSPTAAVPVSTQWFIYSLTGEVEYYAVQIEPIDGPSNPSGVFDTQLVRVGDSVVAFGTLALDDAREQAVHHWFMHVYCIATGEWREIPYVAGESPTHRGFPHLFAVDDTVVLTGGGIEDIDCDTWEWSICTERWTK
;
A
#
# COMPACT_ATOMS: atom_id res chain seq x y z
N MET A 1 5.76 2.77 19.80
CA MET A 1 4.83 3.40 18.85
C MET A 1 5.54 3.42 17.52
N THR A 2 4.91 2.87 16.48
CA THR A 2 5.50 2.81 15.14
C THR A 2 4.56 3.48 14.15
N LEU A 3 5.11 4.37 13.34
CA LEU A 3 4.42 5.08 12.28
C LEU A 3 4.87 4.50 10.94
N HIS A 4 3.92 4.06 10.11
CA HIS A 4 4.19 3.65 8.74
C HIS A 4 3.61 4.69 7.78
N LEU A 5 4.43 5.12 6.82
CA LEU A 5 4.06 6.09 5.80
C LEU A 5 4.24 5.45 4.44
N GLY A 6 3.20 5.50 3.62
CA GLY A 6 3.27 5.18 2.20
C GLY A 6 2.89 6.42 1.39
N ALA A 7 3.59 6.68 0.29
CA ALA A 7 3.31 7.83 -0.56
C ALA A 7 3.56 7.49 -2.02
N SER A 8 2.69 7.95 -2.90
CA SER A 8 2.89 7.86 -4.35
C SER A 8 2.40 9.12 -5.04
N ASN A 9 3.16 9.60 -6.04
CA ASN A 9 2.71 10.68 -6.91
C ASN A 9 1.41 10.25 -7.63
N ILE A 10 0.48 11.19 -7.83
CA ILE A 10 -0.73 11.00 -8.66
C ILE A 10 -0.85 12.05 -9.78
N GLY A 11 0.27 12.69 -10.12
CA GLY A 11 0.37 13.74 -11.13
C GLY A 11 -0.06 15.11 -10.63
N HIS A 12 0.10 16.14 -11.47
CA HIS A 12 -0.39 17.50 -11.20
C HIS A 12 0.04 18.10 -9.84
N ASN A 13 1.28 17.82 -9.42
CA ASN A 13 1.81 18.22 -8.10
C ASN A 13 1.04 17.66 -6.90
N ARG A 14 0.41 16.48 -7.07
CA ARG A 14 -0.35 15.78 -6.04
C ARG A 14 0.33 14.47 -5.65
N VAL A 15 0.19 14.10 -4.39
CA VAL A 15 0.69 12.85 -3.80
C VAL A 15 -0.43 12.22 -2.99
N LEU A 16 -0.70 10.94 -3.23
CA LEU A 16 -1.54 10.13 -2.36
C LEU A 16 -0.67 9.61 -1.22
N VAL A 17 -1.14 9.78 0.01
CA VAL A 17 -0.42 9.44 1.24
C VAL A 17 -1.30 8.54 2.10
N THR A 18 -0.70 7.50 2.66
CA THR A 18 -1.28 6.69 3.73
C THR A 18 -0.44 6.79 4.99
N VAL A 19 -1.12 6.87 6.14
CA VAL A 19 -0.51 6.97 7.45
C VAL A 19 -1.12 5.91 8.35
N SER A 20 -0.35 4.89 8.70
CA SER A 20 -0.79 3.83 9.61
C SER A 20 -0.11 3.99 10.97
N HIS A 21 -0.93 4.04 12.01
CA HIS A 21 -0.51 4.15 13.39
C HIS A 21 -0.64 2.79 14.08
N ARG A 22 0.50 2.24 14.53
CA ARG A 22 0.53 1.04 15.37
C ARG A 22 0.81 1.43 16.83
N SER A 23 -0.19 1.19 17.69
CA SER A 23 -0.03 1.30 19.13
C SER A 23 0.94 0.22 19.64
N PRO A 24 1.78 0.53 20.65
CA PRO A 24 2.58 -0.49 21.32
C PRO A 24 1.74 -1.50 22.12
N THR A 25 0.46 -1.22 22.40
CA THR A 25 -0.45 -2.13 23.08
C THR A 25 -1.41 -2.78 22.09
N ALA A 26 -1.61 -4.09 22.21
CA ALA A 26 -2.52 -4.85 21.34
C ALA A 26 -4.00 -4.41 21.46
N ALA A 27 -4.35 -3.72 22.54
CA ALA A 27 -5.71 -3.25 22.80
C ALA A 27 -6.17 -2.08 21.92
N VAL A 28 -5.29 -1.43 21.14
CA VAL A 28 -5.66 -0.31 20.27
C VAL A 28 -5.48 -0.75 18.81
N PRO A 29 -6.57 -0.80 18.02
CA PRO A 29 -6.50 -1.23 16.63
C PRO A 29 -5.61 -0.30 15.81
N VAL A 30 -5.03 -0.86 14.74
CA VAL A 30 -4.30 -0.07 13.75
C VAL A 30 -5.26 0.95 13.15
N SER A 31 -4.92 2.24 13.27
CA SER A 31 -5.63 3.31 12.58
C SER A 31 -4.86 3.67 11.32
N THR A 32 -5.53 3.60 10.16
CA THR A 32 -4.95 4.01 8.88
C THR A 32 -5.75 5.17 8.30
N GLN A 33 -5.07 6.25 7.97
CA GLN A 33 -5.66 7.46 7.38
C GLN A 33 -5.08 7.70 5.99
N TRP A 34 -5.91 8.25 5.11
CA TRP A 34 -5.57 8.47 3.70
C TRP A 34 -5.78 9.93 3.33
N PHE A 35 -4.84 10.47 2.57
CA PHE A 35 -4.83 11.88 2.23
C PHE A 35 -4.30 12.09 0.82
N ILE A 36 -4.76 13.17 0.18
CA ILE A 36 -4.11 13.74 -0.99
C ILE A 36 -3.45 15.05 -0.59
N TYR A 37 -2.15 15.13 -0.84
CA TYR A 37 -1.35 16.31 -0.62
C TYR A 37 -1.18 17.00 -1.97
N SER A 38 -1.53 18.26 -2.07
CA SER A 38 -1.44 19.05 -3.30
C SER A 38 -0.52 20.26 -3.07
N LEU A 39 0.50 20.43 -3.91
CA LEU A 39 1.29 21.65 -3.92
C LEU A 39 0.58 22.71 -4.78
N THR A 40 0.27 23.84 -4.16
CA THR A 40 -0.43 24.97 -4.79
C THR A 40 0.42 26.23 -4.67
N GLY A 41 0.17 27.23 -5.51
CA GLY A 41 0.89 28.52 -5.49
C GLY A 41 1.88 28.71 -6.64
N GLU A 42 2.60 29.82 -6.58
CA GLU A 42 3.63 30.21 -7.56
C GLU A 42 5.03 30.08 -6.94
N VAL A 43 6.08 30.24 -7.77
CA VAL A 43 7.49 29.94 -7.46
C VAL A 43 8.01 30.57 -6.15
N GLU A 44 7.37 31.64 -5.66
CA GLU A 44 7.75 32.33 -4.42
C GLU A 44 6.84 32.02 -3.21
N TYR A 45 5.69 31.37 -3.41
CA TYR A 45 4.67 31.14 -2.38
C TYR A 45 3.97 29.79 -2.53
N TYR A 46 4.73 28.70 -2.40
CA TYR A 46 4.13 27.37 -2.37
C TYR A 46 3.42 27.10 -1.04
N ALA A 47 2.23 26.49 -1.13
CA ALA A 47 1.47 25.99 0.00
C ALA A 47 1.05 24.53 -0.25
N VAL A 48 1.12 23.71 0.80
CA VAL A 48 0.63 22.33 0.77
C VAL A 48 -0.82 22.32 1.27
N GLN A 49 -1.73 21.88 0.41
CA GLN A 49 -3.09 21.56 0.78
C GLN A 49 -3.21 20.07 1.09
N ILE A 50 -3.94 19.73 2.15
CA ILE A 50 -4.15 18.35 2.59
C ILE A 50 -5.64 18.06 2.53
N GLU A 51 -6.02 17.06 1.75
CA GLU A 51 -7.39 16.61 1.55
C GLU A 51 -7.53 15.18 2.11
N PRO A 52 -8.29 14.96 3.20
CA PRO A 52 -8.62 13.61 3.65
C PRO A 52 -9.48 12.90 2.60
N ILE A 53 -9.19 11.62 2.35
CA ILE A 53 -10.01 10.76 1.49
C ILE A 53 -10.38 9.48 2.20
N ASP A 54 -11.42 8.81 1.71
CA ASP A 54 -11.72 7.44 2.14
C ASP A 54 -10.63 6.49 1.62
N GLY A 55 -10.14 5.63 2.51
CA GLY A 55 -9.25 4.55 2.17
C GLY A 55 -9.98 3.32 1.64
N PRO A 56 -9.25 2.33 1.11
CA PRO A 56 -9.81 1.02 0.87
C PRO A 56 -10.21 0.33 2.19
N SER A 57 -11.09 -0.66 2.10
CA SER A 57 -11.50 -1.47 3.25
C SER A 57 -10.29 -2.17 3.87
N ASN A 58 -10.10 -2.03 5.19
CA ASN A 58 -8.99 -2.62 5.93
C ASN A 58 -9.45 -3.27 7.25
N PRO A 59 -10.34 -4.28 7.20
CA PRO A 59 -10.92 -4.89 8.40
C PRO A 59 -9.88 -5.62 9.24
N SER A 60 -8.81 -6.13 8.61
CA SER A 60 -7.72 -6.85 9.28
C SER A 60 -6.69 -5.92 9.94
N GLY A 61 -6.85 -4.59 9.83
CA GLY A 61 -5.90 -3.64 10.42
C GLY A 61 -4.50 -3.77 9.82
N VAL A 62 -4.41 -4.03 8.52
CA VAL A 62 -3.12 -4.14 7.82
C VAL A 62 -2.37 -2.81 7.93
N PHE A 63 -1.11 -2.91 8.30
CA PHE A 63 -0.13 -1.84 8.31
C PHE A 63 1.02 -2.19 7.36
N ASP A 64 2.03 -1.32 7.29
CA ASP A 64 3.15 -1.45 6.35
C ASP A 64 2.71 -1.36 4.87
N THR A 65 1.77 -0.47 4.60
CA THR A 65 1.25 -0.25 3.24
C THR A 65 2.20 0.61 2.42
N GLN A 66 2.74 0.03 1.35
CA GLN A 66 3.48 0.73 0.31
C GLN A 66 2.52 1.19 -0.79
N LEU A 67 2.80 2.36 -1.37
CA LEU A 67 2.04 2.92 -2.49
C LEU A 67 2.95 3.04 -3.71
N VAL A 68 2.49 2.59 -4.86
CA VAL A 68 3.22 2.73 -6.13
C VAL A 68 2.27 3.12 -7.26
N ARG A 69 2.65 4.11 -8.06
CA ARG A 69 1.89 4.51 -9.25
C ARG A 69 2.26 3.63 -10.43
N VAL A 70 1.25 3.16 -11.14
CA VAL A 70 1.35 2.45 -12.42
C VAL A 70 0.30 3.02 -13.37
N GLY A 71 0.74 3.66 -14.45
CA GLY A 71 -0.15 4.41 -15.35
C GLY A 71 -1.00 5.45 -14.61
N ASP A 72 -2.32 5.37 -14.79
CA ASP A 72 -3.33 6.21 -14.12
C ASP A 72 -3.91 5.59 -12.84
N SER A 73 -3.19 4.63 -12.25
CA SER A 73 -3.57 3.97 -11.01
C SER A 73 -2.49 4.07 -9.95
N VAL A 74 -2.89 3.99 -8.68
CA VAL A 74 -1.98 3.72 -7.56
C VAL A 74 -2.31 2.38 -6.95
N VAL A 75 -1.31 1.52 -6.82
CA VAL A 75 -1.41 0.25 -6.11
C VAL A 75 -0.99 0.46 -4.67
N ALA A 76 -1.89 0.11 -3.76
CA ALA A 76 -1.61 0.01 -2.33
C ALA A 76 -1.38 -1.46 -1.98
N PHE A 77 -0.20 -1.78 -1.46
CA PHE A 77 0.18 -3.12 -1.07
C PHE A 77 0.66 -3.14 0.38
N GLY A 78 -0.03 -3.89 1.23
CA GLY A 78 0.29 -4.05 2.64
C GLY A 78 0.47 -5.52 2.99
N THR A 79 1.31 -5.81 3.99
CA THR A 79 1.74 -7.19 4.25
C THR A 79 1.59 -7.68 5.68
N LEU A 80 1.29 -6.81 6.63
CA LEU A 80 1.28 -7.17 8.04
C LEU A 80 0.00 -6.72 8.73
N ALA A 81 -0.64 -7.63 9.45
CA ALA A 81 -1.74 -7.34 10.37
C ALA A 81 -1.35 -7.71 11.80
N LEU A 82 -2.08 -7.20 12.79
CA LEU A 82 -1.91 -7.65 14.18
C LEU A 82 -2.81 -8.85 14.45
N ASP A 83 -2.25 -9.92 15.00
CA ASP A 83 -3.03 -11.01 15.59
C ASP A 83 -3.30 -10.69 17.06
N ASP A 84 -4.54 -10.33 17.38
CA ASP A 84 -4.96 -9.95 18.74
C ASP A 84 -4.73 -11.07 19.77
N ALA A 85 -4.83 -12.34 19.35
CA ALA A 85 -4.65 -13.47 20.26
C ALA A 85 -3.18 -13.72 20.61
N ARG A 86 -2.27 -13.35 19.71
CA ARG A 86 -0.82 -13.58 19.84
C ARG A 86 -0.03 -12.32 20.18
N GLU A 87 -0.67 -11.15 20.09
CA GLU A 87 -0.04 -9.83 20.19
C GLU A 87 1.16 -9.66 19.23
N GLN A 88 1.12 -10.34 18.08
CA GLN A 88 2.21 -10.41 17.12
C GLN A 88 1.77 -10.01 15.72
N ALA A 89 2.71 -9.52 14.92
CA ALA A 89 2.46 -9.24 13.52
C ALA A 89 2.40 -10.56 12.74
N VAL A 90 1.37 -10.72 11.91
CA VAL A 90 1.20 -11.87 11.03
C VAL A 90 1.12 -11.41 9.58
N HIS A 91 1.59 -12.24 8.66
CA HIS A 91 1.54 -11.92 7.25
C HIS A 91 0.08 -11.90 6.75
N HIS A 92 -0.28 -10.86 6.01
CA HIS A 92 -1.61 -10.66 5.47
C HIS A 92 -1.54 -10.21 4.01
N TRP A 93 -2.56 -10.57 3.22
CA TRP A 93 -2.74 -10.02 1.89
C TRP A 93 -3.53 -8.72 1.97
N PHE A 94 -3.00 -7.65 1.38
CA PHE A 94 -3.73 -6.42 1.17
C PHE A 94 -3.25 -5.79 -0.13
N MET A 95 -4.07 -5.88 -1.16
CA MET A 95 -3.78 -5.25 -2.45
C MET A 95 -5.03 -4.53 -2.94
N HIS A 96 -4.91 -3.23 -3.13
CA HIS A 96 -5.97 -2.40 -3.69
C HIS A 96 -5.42 -1.48 -4.77
N VAL A 97 -6.26 -1.18 -5.75
CA VAL A 97 -5.94 -0.27 -6.85
C VAL A 97 -6.85 0.95 -6.72
N TYR A 98 -6.23 2.13 -6.64
CA TYR A 98 -6.88 3.42 -6.68
C TYR A 98 -6.84 3.97 -8.11
N CYS A 99 -7.99 4.23 -8.70
CA CYS A 99 -8.07 4.91 -9.99
C CYS A 99 -7.95 6.42 -9.79
N ILE A 100 -6.90 7.05 -10.34
CA ILE A 100 -6.66 8.49 -10.14
C ILE A 100 -7.78 9.33 -10.75
N ALA A 101 -8.36 8.89 -11.87
CA ALA A 101 -9.39 9.62 -12.59
C ALA A 101 -10.74 9.60 -11.87
N THR A 102 -11.13 8.48 -11.26
CA THR A 102 -12.43 8.34 -10.60
C THR A 102 -12.38 8.57 -9.08
N GLY A 103 -11.19 8.44 -8.49
CA GLY A 103 -11.03 8.51 -7.04
C GLY A 103 -11.52 7.26 -6.30
N GLU A 104 -11.71 6.15 -7.00
CA GLU A 104 -12.29 4.93 -6.44
C GLU A 104 -11.23 3.86 -6.17
N TRP A 105 -11.45 3.10 -5.10
CA TRP A 105 -10.65 1.93 -4.74
C TRP A 105 -11.31 0.65 -5.25
N ARG A 106 -10.48 -0.31 -5.65
CA ARG A 106 -10.89 -1.68 -5.96
C ARG A 106 -9.93 -2.68 -5.32
N GLU A 107 -10.48 -3.73 -4.72
CA GLU A 107 -9.71 -4.83 -4.15
C GLU A 107 -9.18 -5.77 -5.24
N ILE A 108 -7.93 -6.22 -5.07
CA ILE A 108 -7.34 -7.33 -5.84
C ILE A 108 -7.24 -8.53 -4.90
N PRO A 109 -8.03 -9.60 -5.13
CA PRO A 109 -8.06 -10.74 -4.21
C PRO A 109 -6.77 -11.56 -4.30
N TYR A 110 -6.41 -12.20 -3.20
CA TYR A 110 -5.37 -13.23 -3.19
C TYR A 110 -5.84 -14.48 -3.92
N VAL A 111 -5.02 -15.00 -4.82
CA VAL A 111 -5.27 -16.27 -5.52
C VAL A 111 -4.13 -17.24 -5.21
N ALA A 112 -4.45 -18.32 -4.50
CA ALA A 112 -3.45 -19.30 -4.07
C ALA A 112 -2.73 -19.93 -5.27
N GLY A 113 -1.39 -19.89 -5.26
CA GLY A 113 -0.54 -20.42 -6.32
C GLY A 113 -0.37 -19.50 -7.53
N GLU A 114 -1.19 -18.45 -7.65
CA GLU A 114 -1.09 -17.43 -8.70
C GLU A 114 -0.60 -16.08 -8.15
N SER A 115 -0.65 -15.86 -6.84
CA SER A 115 -0.19 -14.64 -6.15
C SER A 115 1.10 -14.90 -5.35
N PRO A 116 1.89 -13.85 -5.08
CA PRO A 116 3.04 -13.95 -4.20
C PRO A 116 2.64 -14.52 -2.84
N THR A 117 3.47 -15.42 -2.30
CA THR A 117 3.29 -15.94 -0.95
C THR A 117 3.31 -14.81 0.07
N HIS A 118 2.50 -14.95 1.11
CA HIS A 118 2.44 -14.03 2.25
C HIS A 118 3.83 -13.85 2.88
N ARG A 119 4.32 -12.61 2.95
CA ARG A 119 5.68 -12.28 3.40
C ARG A 119 5.73 -10.92 4.08
N GLY A 120 6.62 -10.74 5.06
CA GLY A 120 6.84 -9.44 5.69
C GLY A 120 7.80 -8.55 4.90
N PHE A 121 7.48 -7.26 4.82
CA PHE A 121 8.39 -6.20 4.34
C PHE A 121 9.04 -6.44 2.96
N PRO A 122 8.29 -6.84 1.91
CA PRO A 122 8.85 -6.89 0.56
C PRO A 122 9.14 -5.48 0.04
N HIS A 123 9.95 -5.37 -1.01
CA HIS A 123 10.08 -4.13 -1.76
C HIS A 123 9.06 -4.08 -2.90
N LEU A 124 8.37 -2.95 -3.03
CA LEU A 124 7.41 -2.67 -4.10
C LEU A 124 7.86 -1.49 -4.94
N PHE A 125 7.92 -1.64 -6.26
CA PHE A 125 8.17 -0.55 -7.20
C PHE A 125 7.47 -0.81 -8.53
N ALA A 126 7.46 0.17 -9.42
CA ALA A 126 6.83 0.05 -10.73
C ALA A 126 7.87 0.07 -11.85
N VAL A 127 7.61 -0.73 -12.89
CA VAL A 127 8.32 -0.71 -14.16
C VAL A 127 7.24 -0.67 -15.25
N ASP A 128 7.18 0.44 -15.98
CA ASP A 128 6.13 0.71 -16.97
C ASP A 128 4.72 0.51 -16.39
N ASP A 129 3.94 -0.41 -16.97
CA ASP A 129 2.58 -0.76 -16.58
C ASP A 129 2.50 -1.95 -15.59
N THR A 130 3.61 -2.25 -14.91
CA THR A 130 3.76 -3.42 -14.04
C THR A 130 4.24 -3.01 -12.65
N VAL A 131 3.66 -3.63 -11.62
CA VAL A 131 4.19 -3.60 -10.25
C VAL A 131 5.16 -4.74 -10.05
N VAL A 132 6.35 -4.45 -9.56
CA VAL A 132 7.35 -5.43 -9.18
C VAL A 132 7.37 -5.54 -7.65
N LEU A 133 7.24 -6.77 -7.17
CA LEU A 133 7.38 -7.15 -5.77
C LEU A 133 8.60 -8.06 -5.65
N THR A 134 9.54 -7.73 -4.77
CA THR A 134 10.75 -8.55 -4.60
C THR A 134 11.21 -8.61 -3.15
N GLY A 135 11.79 -9.74 -2.77
CA GLY A 135 12.28 -9.97 -1.42
C GLY A 135 11.15 -10.04 -0.39
N GLY A 136 11.45 -9.59 0.84
CA GLY A 136 10.64 -9.82 2.02
C GLY A 136 10.90 -11.19 2.66
N GLY A 137 10.46 -11.36 3.90
CA GLY A 137 10.62 -12.60 4.67
C GLY A 137 10.73 -12.36 6.16
N ILE A 138 10.33 -13.36 6.96
CA ILE A 138 10.59 -13.39 8.41
C ILE A 138 11.29 -14.70 8.81
N GLU A 139 10.92 -15.85 8.23
CA GLU A 139 11.63 -17.13 8.33
C GLU A 139 11.48 -17.88 6.99
N ASP A 140 12.57 -18.45 6.47
CA ASP A 140 12.77 -19.01 5.12
C ASP A 140 12.59 -18.01 3.95
N ILE A 141 13.73 -17.53 3.46
CA ILE A 141 13.85 -16.50 2.43
C ILE A 141 13.47 -17.09 1.06
N ASP A 142 12.19 -17.07 0.72
CA ASP A 142 11.76 -17.08 -0.67
C ASP A 142 12.04 -15.70 -1.28
N CYS A 143 13.27 -15.53 -1.76
CA CYS A 143 13.75 -14.34 -2.50
C CYS A 143 13.25 -14.34 -3.96
N ASP A 144 11.97 -14.64 -4.17
CA ASP A 144 11.40 -14.52 -5.51
C ASP A 144 10.99 -13.07 -5.82
N THR A 145 10.94 -12.81 -7.12
CA THR A 145 10.42 -11.58 -7.69
C THR A 145 9.11 -11.94 -8.39
N TRP A 146 8.13 -11.07 -8.21
CA TRP A 146 6.83 -11.20 -8.84
C TRP A 146 6.49 -9.89 -9.53
N GLU A 147 5.79 -10.00 -10.65
CA GLU A 147 5.34 -8.90 -11.47
C GLU A 147 3.82 -8.95 -11.59
N TRP A 148 3.13 -7.85 -11.31
CA TRP A 148 1.69 -7.72 -11.50
C TRP A 148 1.40 -6.72 -12.60
N SER A 149 0.74 -7.17 -13.66
CA SER A 149 0.32 -6.29 -14.75
C SER A 149 -1.03 -5.66 -14.45
N ILE A 150 -1.12 -4.33 -14.59
CA ILE A 150 -2.40 -3.59 -14.48
C ILE A 150 -3.40 -4.01 -15.58
N CYS A 151 -2.91 -4.44 -16.74
CA CYS A 151 -3.72 -4.78 -17.89
C CYS A 151 -4.38 -6.16 -17.76
N THR A 152 -3.66 -7.14 -17.22
CA THR A 152 -4.17 -8.51 -17.05
C THR A 152 -4.64 -8.80 -15.64
N GLU A 153 -4.31 -7.95 -14.68
CA GLU A 153 -4.58 -8.10 -13.26
C GLU A 153 -4.05 -9.42 -12.68
N ARG A 154 -2.91 -9.86 -13.20
CA ARG A 154 -2.30 -11.14 -12.85
C ARG A 154 -0.87 -10.95 -12.43
N TRP A 155 -0.49 -11.76 -11.46
CA TRP A 155 0.87 -11.93 -11.00
C TRP A 155 1.59 -12.99 -11.85
N THR A 156 2.85 -12.74 -12.16
CA THR A 156 3.78 -13.69 -12.79
C THR A 156 5.10 -13.67 -12.02
N LYS A 157 5.76 -14.81 -11.92
CA LYS A 157 7.04 -14.98 -11.23
C LYS A 157 8.18 -15.05 -12.23
#